data_AF-A0A8H6FR49-F1
#
_entry.id   AF-A0A8H6FR49-F1
#
_cell.length_a   1.000
_cell.length_b   1.000
_cell.length_c   1.000
_cell.angle_alpha   90.00
_cell.angle_beta   90.00
_cell.angle_gamma   90.00
#
_symmetry.space_group_name_H-M   'P 1'
#
loop_
_entity.id
_entity.type
_entity.pdbx_description
1 polymer ?
#
loop_
_entity_poly.entity_id
_entity_poly.type
_entity_poly.pdbx_seq_one_letter_code
_entity_poly.pdbx_strand_id
1 'polypeptide(L)'
;MVQYCYTTDCPDEAPEKILDPGDPMTPSISRAHTNAQVHAPAEKYDIPGRKFLAGMKFRAAMAVEVGSGFRSGAPAMMHLIAIISLAYDGAPGTDRVLRDPVIGYVWMYWKQLSPKPEFLVPIAAKPEFMIEAVNKTARKHQPPLEQTSKLPSRLSVSQTMLPAHSTVCDSEDAFAWKEMLNSFGFMLESGAGSDLTTICNEPMWKSYTFIIYPRPDNFTEANRSRLAESNTRQIDLSAEAPRLTLKMIRFLYTLVTESLSESQNAKAEQAQSLKLLLDSGNASDLTITCDERTFHVHSPIMCSRSDYFAIHRDASTRFPASDPHHVRLPDEDAFLIEKMIGFVYTSEYSVSADGTTGASEAEPLALSVHASMYGLGEFYGIRSLKWVAAGQFKELVALWHKPYGAFPGPRLLDFVQAIKVVYTRTPQDDRVLRDPIIRHIPENLHAMSGLEEFRELVNEVPEFMDEAFGDGVLGEIARSRTKLSVRRIREMCRLARRGTWPYLDD
;
A
#
# COMPACT_ATOMS: atom_id res chain seq x y z
N MET A 1 26.19 -19.13 16.26
CA MET A 1 25.74 -20.15 15.31
C MET A 1 24.57 -20.89 15.94
N VAL A 2 23.34 -20.53 15.59
CA VAL A 2 22.14 -21.28 16.00
C VAL A 2 21.52 -21.81 14.72
N GLN A 3 21.56 -23.14 14.59
CA GLN A 3 21.16 -23.90 13.41
C GLN A 3 19.68 -24.24 13.56
N TYR A 4 18.82 -23.63 12.75
CA TYR A 4 17.39 -23.94 12.73
C TYR A 4 17.16 -25.29 12.04
N CYS A 5 16.61 -26.25 12.80
CA CYS A 5 16.10 -27.52 12.28
C CYS A 5 14.75 -27.28 11.61
N TYR A 6 14.69 -27.46 10.29
CA TYR A 6 13.45 -27.64 9.56
C TYR A 6 13.04 -29.12 9.67
N THR A 7 11.97 -29.40 10.41
CA THR A 7 11.24 -30.67 10.28
C THR A 7 9.98 -30.39 9.47
N THR A 8 10.07 -30.67 8.17
CA THR A 8 8.94 -30.77 7.25
C THR A 8 8.34 -32.17 7.37
N ASP A 9 7.17 -32.28 7.99
CA ASP A 9 6.28 -33.44 7.84
C ASP A 9 4.85 -32.89 7.70
N CYS A 10 4.52 -32.39 6.51
CA CYS A 10 3.15 -32.33 6.00
C CYS A 10 3.06 -33.37 4.87
N PRO A 11 1.94 -34.10 4.71
CA PRO A 11 1.82 -35.11 3.68
C PRO A 11 1.94 -34.47 2.30
N ASP A 12 2.71 -35.12 1.42
CA ASP A 12 2.82 -34.80 -0.01
C ASP A 12 1.43 -34.76 -0.68
N GLU A 13 0.78 -33.60 -0.70
CA GLU A 13 -0.17 -33.27 -1.76
C GLU A 13 0.61 -32.68 -2.93
N ALA A 14 0.54 -33.38 -4.06
CA ALA A 14 1.23 -33.07 -5.30
C ALA A 14 1.10 -31.58 -5.67
N PRO A 15 2.12 -30.97 -6.29
CA PRO A 15 2.05 -29.57 -6.70
C PRO A 15 0.87 -29.36 -7.65
N GLU A 16 -0.16 -28.64 -7.21
CA GLU A 16 -1.22 -28.18 -8.10
C GLU A 16 -0.56 -27.31 -9.16
N LYS A 17 -0.64 -27.78 -10.41
CA LYS A 17 -0.26 -27.04 -11.60
C LYS A 17 -0.81 -25.63 -11.51
N ILE A 18 0.11 -24.67 -11.55
CA ILE A 18 -0.14 -23.28 -11.93
C ILE A 18 -0.96 -23.34 -13.22
N LEU A 19 -2.23 -22.92 -13.17
CA LEU A 19 -3.04 -22.73 -14.37
C LEU A 19 -2.42 -21.57 -15.15
N ASP A 20 -1.73 -21.95 -16.22
CA ASP A 20 -1.13 -21.09 -17.23
C ASP A 20 -2.20 -20.09 -17.74
N PRO A 21 -1.92 -18.77 -17.88
CA PRO A 21 -2.87 -17.79 -18.41
C PRO A 21 -3.35 -18.08 -19.85
N GLY A 22 -2.82 -19.13 -20.48
CA GLY A 22 -3.18 -19.63 -21.80
C GLY A 22 -4.09 -20.86 -21.82
N ASP A 23 -4.62 -21.37 -20.71
CA ASP A 23 -5.40 -22.61 -20.72
C ASP A 23 -6.80 -22.40 -21.35
N PRO A 24 -7.10 -22.96 -22.54
CA PRO A 24 -8.30 -22.64 -23.30
C PRO A 24 -9.50 -23.46 -22.88
N MET A 25 -9.82 -23.61 -21.58
CA MET A 25 -10.92 -24.51 -21.17
C MET A 25 -11.50 -24.26 -19.75
N THR A 26 -11.68 -23.01 -19.31
CA THR A 26 -12.68 -22.74 -18.25
C THR A 26 -13.86 -21.97 -18.84
N PRO A 27 -15.12 -22.48 -18.76
CA PRO A 27 -16.27 -21.76 -19.29
C PRO A 27 -16.36 -20.36 -18.66
N SER A 28 -16.52 -19.30 -19.46
CA SER A 28 -16.63 -17.92 -18.96
C SER A 28 -17.85 -17.74 -18.03
N ILE A 29 -18.87 -18.58 -18.16
CA ILE A 29 -20.01 -18.64 -17.23
C ILE A 29 -19.63 -19.18 -15.85
N SER A 30 -18.61 -20.04 -15.77
CA SER A 30 -18.02 -20.50 -14.51
C SER A 30 -17.28 -19.35 -13.81
N ARG A 31 -16.56 -18.52 -14.57
CA ARG A 31 -15.91 -17.30 -14.05
C ARG A 31 -16.95 -16.28 -13.58
N ALA A 32 -18.04 -16.09 -14.33
CA ALA A 32 -19.16 -15.26 -13.90
C ALA A 32 -19.78 -15.80 -12.60
N HIS A 33 -19.94 -17.11 -12.47
CA HIS A 33 -20.44 -17.74 -11.24
C HIS A 33 -19.53 -17.45 -10.03
N THR A 34 -18.22 -17.64 -10.16
CA THR A 34 -17.26 -17.30 -9.10
C THR A 34 -17.33 -15.83 -8.69
N ASN A 35 -17.44 -14.91 -9.66
CA ASN A 35 -17.55 -13.48 -9.34
C ASN A 35 -18.89 -13.12 -8.68
N ALA A 36 -20.00 -13.77 -9.06
CA ALA A 36 -21.29 -13.60 -8.41
C ALA A 36 -21.25 -14.11 -6.95
N GLN A 37 -20.60 -15.26 -6.71
CA GLN A 37 -20.39 -15.82 -5.37
C GLN A 37 -19.56 -14.91 -4.47
N VAL A 38 -18.76 -14.03 -5.06
CA VAL A 38 -17.98 -13.02 -4.33
C VAL A 38 -18.77 -11.74 -4.13
N HIS A 39 -19.54 -11.31 -5.13
CA HIS A 39 -20.27 -10.05 -5.12
C HIS A 39 -21.47 -10.08 -4.17
N ALA A 40 -22.28 -11.15 -4.16
CA ALA A 40 -23.49 -11.20 -3.34
C ALA A 40 -23.18 -11.12 -1.83
N PRO A 41 -22.21 -11.86 -1.27
CA PRO A 41 -21.78 -11.65 0.12
C PRO A 41 -21.17 -10.27 0.35
N ALA A 42 -20.34 -9.76 -0.57
CA ALA A 42 -19.75 -8.44 -0.43
C ALA A 42 -20.80 -7.31 -0.37
N GLU A 43 -21.92 -7.47 -1.08
CA GLU A 43 -23.06 -6.55 -0.98
C GLU A 43 -23.84 -6.75 0.34
N LYS A 44 -24.12 -8.00 0.70
CA LYS A 44 -24.85 -8.34 1.93
C LYS A 44 -24.16 -7.82 3.20
N TYR A 45 -22.83 -7.85 3.23
CA TYR A 45 -22.00 -7.44 4.37
C TYR A 45 -21.35 -6.05 4.20
N ASP A 46 -21.77 -5.27 3.21
CA ASP A 46 -21.27 -3.90 2.91
C ASP A 46 -19.74 -3.79 2.82
N ILE A 47 -19.13 -4.55 1.91
CA ILE A 47 -17.69 -4.58 1.61
C ILE A 47 -17.45 -3.87 0.25
N PRO A 48 -17.26 -2.54 0.21
CA PRO A 48 -17.47 -1.74 -1.00
C PRO A 48 -16.46 -2.00 -2.12
N GLY A 49 -15.16 -2.04 -1.82
CA GLY A 49 -14.11 -2.25 -2.83
C GLY A 49 -14.21 -3.63 -3.49
N ARG A 50 -14.56 -4.65 -2.71
CA ARG A 50 -14.78 -6.02 -3.20
C ARG A 50 -16.07 -6.16 -3.98
N LYS A 51 -17.16 -5.54 -3.51
CA LYS A 51 -18.43 -5.46 -4.25
C LYS A 51 -18.19 -4.86 -5.64
N PHE A 52 -17.53 -3.71 -5.71
CA PHE A 52 -17.24 -3.03 -6.97
C PHE A 52 -16.45 -3.91 -7.94
N LEU A 53 -15.34 -4.49 -7.48
CA LEU A 53 -14.46 -5.32 -8.30
C LEU A 53 -15.14 -6.61 -8.79
N ALA A 54 -15.77 -7.35 -7.88
CA ALA A 54 -16.48 -8.57 -8.23
C ALA A 54 -17.62 -8.29 -9.23
N GLY A 55 -18.28 -7.14 -9.09
CA GLY A 55 -19.32 -6.68 -10.00
C GLY A 55 -18.78 -6.36 -11.40
N MET A 56 -17.62 -5.70 -11.49
CA MET A 56 -16.95 -5.44 -12.77
C MET A 56 -16.54 -6.73 -13.48
N LYS A 57 -15.88 -7.65 -12.77
CA LYS A 57 -15.46 -8.95 -13.34
C LYS A 57 -16.63 -9.83 -13.74
N PHE A 58 -17.71 -9.80 -12.94
CA PHE A 58 -18.96 -10.47 -13.27
C PHE A 58 -19.52 -9.98 -14.62
N ARG A 59 -19.64 -8.65 -14.80
CA ARG A 59 -20.12 -8.05 -16.05
C ARG A 59 -19.24 -8.40 -17.24
N ALA A 60 -17.92 -8.33 -17.08
CA ALA A 60 -16.97 -8.69 -18.14
C ALA A 60 -17.11 -10.16 -18.56
N ALA A 61 -17.17 -11.08 -17.60
CA ALA A 61 -17.34 -12.52 -17.87
C ALA A 61 -18.69 -12.83 -18.55
N MET A 62 -19.77 -12.16 -18.13
CA MET A 62 -21.08 -12.29 -18.77
C MET A 62 -21.09 -11.73 -20.20
N ALA A 63 -20.40 -10.62 -20.45
CA ALA A 63 -20.29 -10.04 -21.79
C ALA A 63 -19.50 -10.94 -22.76
N VAL A 64 -18.44 -11.59 -22.27
CA VAL A 64 -17.67 -12.58 -23.05
C VAL A 64 -18.53 -13.81 -23.38
N GLU A 65 -19.32 -14.31 -22.41
CA GLU A 65 -20.27 -15.40 -22.66
C GLU A 65 -21.30 -15.04 -23.73
N VAL A 66 -21.88 -13.84 -23.67
CA VAL A 66 -22.77 -13.28 -24.69
C VAL A 66 -22.12 -13.25 -26.08
N GLY A 67 -20.85 -12.84 -26.18
CA GLY A 67 -20.12 -12.78 -27.45
C GLY A 67 -19.75 -14.16 -28.01
N SER A 68 -19.58 -15.16 -27.15
CA SER A 68 -19.12 -16.50 -27.53
C SER A 68 -20.22 -17.48 -27.95
N GLY A 69 -21.50 -17.09 -27.82
CA GLY A 69 -22.66 -17.90 -28.21
C GLY A 69 -23.16 -18.85 -27.11
N PHE A 70 -24.40 -19.32 -27.26
CA PHE A 70 -25.06 -20.16 -26.25
C PHE A 70 -24.43 -21.55 -26.15
N ARG A 71 -23.91 -21.91 -24.96
CA ARG A 71 -23.40 -23.25 -24.65
C ARG A 71 -24.46 -24.05 -23.88
N SER A 72 -24.91 -25.16 -24.45
CA SER A 72 -26.02 -25.97 -23.94
C SER A 72 -25.61 -27.12 -23.01
N GLY A 73 -24.34 -27.19 -22.59
CA GLY A 73 -23.83 -28.25 -21.72
C GLY A 73 -24.30 -28.15 -20.27
N ALA A 74 -24.49 -29.29 -19.61
CA ALA A 74 -24.96 -29.37 -18.22
C ALA A 74 -24.16 -28.50 -17.21
N PRO A 75 -22.81 -28.39 -17.29
CA PRO A 75 -22.05 -27.53 -16.39
C PRO A 75 -22.35 -26.03 -16.56
N ALA A 76 -22.55 -25.57 -17.80
CA ALA A 76 -22.89 -24.18 -18.07
C ALA A 76 -24.29 -23.82 -17.55
N MET A 77 -25.23 -24.77 -17.68
CA MET A 77 -26.58 -24.63 -17.14
C MET A 77 -26.59 -24.53 -15.61
N MET A 78 -25.84 -25.39 -14.93
CA MET A 78 -25.72 -25.36 -13.47
C MET A 78 -25.17 -24.01 -12.98
N HIS A 79 -24.11 -23.49 -13.61
CA HIS A 79 -23.54 -22.19 -13.25
C HIS A 79 -24.52 -21.03 -13.48
N LEU A 80 -25.31 -21.04 -14.57
CA LEU A 80 -26.33 -20.03 -14.82
C LEU A 80 -27.41 -19.99 -13.73
N ILE A 81 -27.92 -21.17 -13.34
CA ILE A 81 -28.95 -21.29 -12.30
C ILE A 81 -28.40 -20.81 -10.95
N ALA A 82 -27.15 -21.15 -10.63
CA ALA A 82 -26.50 -20.69 -9.41
C ALA A 82 -26.29 -19.18 -9.39
N ILE A 83 -25.88 -18.57 -10.52
CA ILE A 83 -25.80 -17.10 -10.67
C ILE A 83 -27.15 -16.44 -10.44
N ILE A 84 -28.24 -16.98 -11.03
CA ILE A 84 -29.60 -16.45 -10.83
C ILE A 84 -29.97 -16.51 -9.36
N SER A 85 -29.64 -17.61 -8.67
CA SER A 85 -29.92 -17.75 -7.23
C SER A 85 -29.15 -16.72 -6.40
N LEU A 86 -27.86 -16.50 -6.68
CA LEU A 86 -27.06 -15.48 -6.00
C LEU A 86 -27.58 -14.06 -6.22
N ALA A 87 -28.03 -13.75 -7.44
CA ALA A 87 -28.53 -12.41 -7.79
C ALA A 87 -29.90 -12.07 -7.18
N TYR A 88 -30.72 -13.08 -6.90
CA TYR A 88 -32.11 -12.88 -6.44
C TYR A 88 -32.36 -13.32 -4.99
N ASP A 89 -31.57 -14.27 -4.46
CA ASP A 89 -31.68 -14.73 -3.08
C ASP A 89 -30.60 -14.11 -2.17
N GLY A 90 -29.43 -13.78 -2.73
CA GLY A 90 -28.24 -13.37 -1.96
C GLY A 90 -27.99 -11.86 -1.89
N ALA A 91 -28.60 -11.05 -2.76
CA ALA A 91 -28.40 -9.60 -2.84
C ALA A 91 -29.73 -8.83 -2.61
N PRO A 92 -29.71 -7.65 -1.95
CA PRO A 92 -30.89 -6.81 -1.79
C PRO A 92 -31.56 -6.49 -3.13
N GLY A 93 -32.88 -6.32 -3.15
CA GLY A 93 -33.65 -6.04 -4.38
C GLY A 93 -33.19 -4.83 -5.20
N THR A 94 -32.41 -3.94 -4.59
CA THR A 94 -31.84 -2.74 -5.20
C THR A 94 -30.52 -2.97 -5.96
N ASP A 95 -29.85 -4.11 -5.76
CA ASP A 95 -28.58 -4.40 -6.43
C ASP A 95 -28.80 -4.87 -7.88
N ARG A 96 -28.56 -3.96 -8.81
CA ARG A 96 -28.70 -4.19 -10.26
C ARG A 96 -27.44 -4.78 -10.90
N VAL A 97 -26.32 -4.87 -10.18
CA VAL A 97 -25.02 -5.24 -10.75
C VAL A 97 -24.98 -6.68 -11.23
N LEU A 98 -25.56 -7.61 -10.45
CA LEU A 98 -25.73 -9.01 -10.84
C LEU A 98 -26.99 -9.24 -11.66
N ARG A 99 -28.10 -8.57 -11.32
CA ARG A 99 -29.41 -8.81 -11.97
C ARG A 99 -29.41 -8.42 -13.45
N ASP A 100 -28.93 -7.21 -13.80
CA ASP A 100 -29.05 -6.70 -15.17
C ASP A 100 -28.33 -7.57 -16.23
N PRO A 101 -27.06 -8.01 -16.03
CA PRO A 101 -26.36 -8.85 -16.98
C PRO A 101 -26.98 -10.25 -17.14
N VAL A 102 -27.46 -10.84 -16.04
CA VAL A 102 -28.09 -12.18 -16.03
C VAL A 102 -29.39 -12.17 -16.81
N ILE A 103 -30.24 -11.17 -16.56
CA ILE A 103 -31.49 -11.02 -17.31
C ILE A 103 -31.19 -10.72 -18.78
N GLY A 104 -30.15 -9.92 -19.07
CA GLY A 104 -29.67 -9.69 -20.44
C GLY A 104 -29.30 -10.99 -21.16
N TYR A 105 -28.54 -11.86 -20.50
CA TYR A 105 -28.13 -13.16 -21.04
C TYR A 105 -29.33 -14.09 -21.27
N VAL A 106 -30.19 -14.26 -20.27
CA VAL A 106 -31.36 -15.15 -20.35
C VAL A 106 -32.36 -14.67 -21.41
N TRP A 107 -32.57 -13.35 -21.52
CA TRP A 107 -33.40 -12.77 -22.57
C TRP A 107 -32.86 -13.09 -23.95
N MET A 108 -31.54 -12.94 -24.15
CA MET A 108 -30.93 -13.17 -25.46
C MET A 108 -31.01 -14.64 -25.90
N TYR A 109 -30.94 -15.56 -24.94
CA TYR A 109 -30.97 -17.00 -25.19
C TYR A 109 -32.27 -17.70 -24.76
N TRP A 110 -33.36 -16.94 -24.60
CA TRP A 110 -34.63 -17.45 -24.10
C TRP A 110 -35.18 -18.61 -24.94
N LYS A 111 -35.08 -18.53 -26.27
CA LYS A 111 -35.56 -19.58 -27.18
C LYS A 111 -34.81 -20.89 -27.01
N GLN A 112 -33.55 -20.85 -26.59
CA GLN A 112 -32.72 -22.03 -26.34
C GLN A 112 -32.87 -22.54 -24.91
N LEU A 113 -33.17 -21.66 -23.95
CA LEU A 113 -33.31 -21.97 -22.53
C LEU A 113 -34.71 -22.47 -22.15
N SER A 114 -35.77 -21.89 -22.73
CA SER A 114 -37.15 -22.20 -22.35
C SER A 114 -37.61 -23.64 -22.65
N PRO A 115 -37.09 -24.38 -23.65
CA PRO A 115 -37.49 -25.77 -23.84
C PRO A 115 -36.84 -26.74 -22.84
N LYS A 116 -35.89 -26.27 -22.02
CA LYS A 116 -35.06 -27.12 -21.16
C LYS A 116 -35.65 -27.21 -19.74
N PRO A 117 -36.16 -28.39 -19.31
CA PRO A 117 -36.76 -28.53 -17.98
C PRO A 117 -35.75 -28.33 -16.84
N GLU A 118 -34.50 -28.72 -17.06
CA GLU A 118 -33.34 -28.47 -16.19
C GLU A 118 -33.12 -26.98 -15.85
N PHE A 119 -33.56 -26.07 -16.73
CA PHE A 119 -33.52 -24.63 -16.50
C PHE A 119 -34.83 -24.11 -15.91
N LEU A 120 -35.97 -24.50 -16.51
CA LEU A 120 -37.29 -23.98 -16.15
C LEU A 120 -37.74 -24.37 -14.74
N VAL A 121 -37.47 -25.62 -14.31
CA VAL A 121 -37.96 -26.11 -13.01
C VAL A 121 -37.32 -25.34 -11.84
N PRO A 122 -35.99 -25.13 -11.78
CA PRO A 122 -35.37 -24.36 -10.70
C PRO A 122 -35.76 -22.88 -10.67
N ILE A 123 -35.92 -22.24 -11.84
CA ILE A 123 -36.25 -20.80 -11.90
C ILE A 123 -37.74 -20.50 -11.71
N ALA A 124 -38.63 -21.49 -11.90
CA ALA A 124 -40.06 -21.34 -11.61
C ALA A 124 -40.31 -21.07 -10.11
N ALA A 125 -39.39 -21.50 -9.24
CA ALA A 125 -39.39 -21.15 -7.82
C ALA A 125 -38.95 -19.69 -7.54
N LYS A 126 -38.65 -18.88 -8.57
CA LYS A 126 -38.14 -17.50 -8.46
C LYS A 126 -39.06 -16.51 -9.18
N PRO A 127 -40.19 -16.11 -8.57
CA PRO A 127 -41.22 -15.29 -9.22
C PRO A 127 -40.71 -13.89 -9.61
N GLU A 128 -39.84 -13.26 -8.81
CA GLU A 128 -39.27 -11.94 -9.13
C GLU A 128 -38.44 -11.96 -10.41
N PHE A 129 -37.55 -12.94 -10.53
CA PHE A 129 -36.74 -13.14 -11.72
C PHE A 129 -37.61 -13.40 -12.96
N MET A 130 -38.64 -14.25 -12.81
CA MET A 130 -39.56 -14.57 -13.90
C MET A 130 -40.33 -13.33 -14.37
N ILE A 131 -40.84 -12.50 -13.45
CA ILE A 131 -41.51 -11.24 -13.78
C ILE A 131 -40.56 -10.31 -14.53
N GLU A 132 -39.31 -10.17 -14.06
CA GLU A 132 -38.35 -9.25 -14.66
C GLU A 132 -37.86 -9.72 -16.04
N ALA A 133 -37.62 -11.02 -16.20
CA ALA A 133 -37.27 -11.64 -17.48
C ALA A 133 -38.40 -11.48 -18.51
N VAL A 134 -39.66 -11.74 -18.10
CA VAL A 134 -40.85 -11.60 -18.96
C VAL A 134 -41.09 -10.13 -19.34
N ASN A 135 -40.95 -9.21 -18.39
CA ASN A 135 -41.09 -7.76 -18.65
C ASN A 135 -40.04 -7.26 -19.65
N LYS A 136 -38.80 -7.77 -19.58
CA LYS A 136 -37.74 -7.43 -20.56
C LYS A 136 -38.04 -7.99 -21.95
N THR A 137 -38.67 -9.15 -22.07
CA THR A 137 -39.18 -9.66 -23.37
C THR A 137 -40.37 -8.87 -23.90
N ALA A 138 -41.29 -8.43 -23.04
CA ALA A 138 -42.50 -7.69 -23.41
C ALA A 138 -42.20 -6.26 -23.91
N ARG A 139 -41.23 -5.56 -23.30
CA ARG A 139 -40.82 -4.20 -23.69
C ARG A 139 -40.25 -4.07 -25.12
N LYS A 140 -39.90 -5.18 -25.80
CA LYS A 140 -39.48 -5.17 -27.22
C LYS A 140 -40.64 -5.25 -28.21
N HIS A 141 -41.84 -5.62 -27.76
CA HIS A 141 -43.03 -5.81 -28.61
C HIS A 141 -44.01 -4.61 -28.57
N GLN A 142 -43.72 -3.57 -27.79
CA GLN A 142 -44.44 -2.29 -27.90
C GLN A 142 -43.84 -1.47 -29.04
N PRO A 143 -44.64 -0.98 -30.02
CA PRO A 143 -44.18 0.06 -30.94
C PRO A 143 -43.82 1.32 -30.14
N PRO A 144 -42.82 2.10 -30.58
CA PRO A 144 -42.32 3.23 -29.80
C PRO A 144 -43.42 4.27 -29.61
N LEU A 145 -43.75 4.56 -28.35
CA LEU A 145 -44.51 5.75 -27.99
C LEU A 145 -43.56 6.95 -28.03
N GLU A 146 -43.86 7.90 -28.92
CA GLU A 146 -43.30 9.25 -28.89
C GLU A 146 -43.57 9.92 -27.54
N GLN A 147 -42.52 10.42 -26.89
CA GLN A 147 -42.55 11.54 -25.94
C GLN A 147 -41.09 11.96 -25.68
N THR A 148 -40.58 12.94 -26.43
CA THR A 148 -40.47 14.35 -26.01
C THR A 148 -39.88 14.56 -24.61
N SER A 149 -38.60 14.89 -24.52
CA SER A 149 -38.12 16.14 -23.92
C SER A 149 -36.61 16.10 -23.69
N LYS A 150 -36.02 17.29 -23.78
CA LYS A 150 -34.60 17.59 -23.99
C LYS A 150 -33.78 17.39 -22.72
N LEU A 151 -32.57 16.85 -22.84
CA LEU A 151 -31.49 17.06 -21.86
C LEU A 151 -30.50 18.09 -22.45
N PRO A 152 -30.07 19.14 -21.71
CA PRO A 152 -29.13 20.11 -22.23
C PRO A 152 -27.70 19.55 -22.27
N SER A 153 -27.02 19.97 -23.32
CA SER A 153 -25.64 19.71 -23.67
C SER A 153 -24.61 20.28 -22.68
N ARG A 154 -23.53 19.52 -22.50
CA ARG A 154 -22.12 19.95 -22.38
C ARG A 154 -21.81 21.13 -21.43
N LEU A 155 -21.15 20.82 -20.32
CA LEU A 155 -20.13 21.69 -19.75
C LEU A 155 -18.76 21.02 -19.89
N SER A 156 -17.94 21.62 -20.76
CA SER A 156 -16.51 21.38 -20.87
C SER A 156 -15.81 22.00 -19.66
N VAL A 157 -15.03 21.20 -18.92
CA VAL A 157 -14.01 21.74 -18.01
C VAL A 157 -12.66 21.35 -18.60
N SER A 158 -11.91 22.38 -18.99
CA SER A 158 -10.54 22.29 -19.48
C SER A 158 -9.64 21.60 -18.45
N GLN A 159 -9.09 20.44 -18.82
CA GLN A 159 -7.90 19.89 -18.17
C GLN A 159 -6.69 20.63 -18.71
N THR A 160 -6.17 21.57 -17.92
CA THR A 160 -4.80 22.07 -18.08
C THR A 160 -3.87 20.93 -17.64
N MET A 161 -3.17 20.33 -18.60
CA MET A 161 -2.17 19.30 -18.36
C MET A 161 -0.99 19.89 -17.57
N LEU A 162 -0.72 19.32 -16.40
CA LEU A 162 0.58 19.40 -15.75
C LEU A 162 1.42 18.18 -16.21
N PRO A 163 2.73 18.36 -16.47
CA PRO A 163 3.56 17.32 -17.06
C PRO A 163 3.82 16.19 -16.07
N ALA A 164 3.73 14.96 -16.57
CA ALA A 164 4.08 13.74 -15.87
C ALA A 164 5.55 13.79 -15.41
N HIS A 165 5.77 13.72 -14.11
CA HIS A 165 7.10 13.49 -13.55
C HIS A 165 7.43 11.99 -13.67
N SER A 166 8.55 11.71 -14.34
CA SER A 166 9.54 10.67 -14.06
C SER A 166 9.08 9.19 -13.96
N THR A 167 9.42 8.41 -15.00
CA THR A 167 9.12 6.97 -15.16
C THR A 167 10.16 6.03 -14.52
N VAL A 168 10.68 6.32 -13.33
CA VAL A 168 11.69 5.46 -12.65
C VAL A 168 11.30 5.04 -11.22
N CYS A 169 10.30 5.66 -10.60
CA CYS A 169 9.89 5.39 -9.21
C CYS A 169 9.06 4.10 -9.00
N ASP A 170 8.57 3.45 -10.08
CA ASP A 170 7.64 2.32 -9.97
C ASP A 170 8.23 1.09 -9.24
N SER A 171 9.56 0.92 -9.21
CA SER A 171 10.20 -0.29 -8.64
C SER A 171 10.35 -0.25 -7.11
N GLU A 172 10.56 0.94 -6.54
CA GLU A 172 10.82 1.11 -5.11
C GLU A 172 9.49 1.15 -4.33
N ASP A 173 8.51 1.87 -4.86
CA ASP A 173 7.15 1.92 -4.33
C ASP A 173 6.45 0.54 -4.39
N ALA A 174 6.80 -0.27 -5.40
CA ALA A 174 6.31 -1.64 -5.50
C ALA A 174 6.91 -2.55 -4.41
N PHE A 175 8.17 -2.35 -4.02
CA PHE A 175 8.80 -3.13 -2.96
C PHE A 175 8.18 -2.84 -1.59
N ALA A 176 8.08 -1.56 -1.21
CA ALA A 176 7.52 -1.15 0.08
C ALA A 176 6.07 -1.59 0.25
N TRP A 177 5.28 -1.44 -0.82
CA TRP A 177 3.90 -1.91 -0.88
C TRP A 177 3.78 -3.43 -0.74
N LYS A 178 4.64 -4.19 -1.43
CA LYS A 178 4.64 -5.66 -1.34
C LYS A 178 4.99 -6.14 0.07
N GLU A 179 5.97 -5.51 0.73
CA GLU A 179 6.27 -5.81 2.13
C GLU A 179 5.08 -5.53 3.04
N MET A 180 4.38 -4.41 2.85
CA MET A 180 3.18 -4.07 3.61
C MET A 180 2.10 -5.15 3.51
N LEU A 181 1.79 -5.58 2.29
CA LEU A 181 0.79 -6.63 2.06
C LEU A 181 1.23 -7.99 2.62
N ASN A 182 2.52 -8.29 2.60
CA ASN A 182 3.06 -9.49 3.25
C ASN A 182 2.91 -9.42 4.78
N SER A 183 3.20 -8.28 5.40
CA SER A 183 2.97 -8.04 6.83
C SER A 183 1.49 -8.21 7.19
N PHE A 184 0.59 -7.74 6.33
CA PHE A 184 -0.86 -7.93 6.51
C PHE A 184 -1.24 -9.41 6.37
N GLY A 185 -0.74 -10.11 5.34
CA GLY A 185 -0.91 -11.56 5.21
C GLY A 185 -0.50 -12.33 6.47
N PHE A 186 0.66 -12.00 7.04
CA PHE A 186 1.15 -12.60 8.29
C PHE A 186 0.25 -12.27 9.51
N MET A 187 -0.31 -11.06 9.58
CA MET A 187 -1.29 -10.70 10.61
C MET A 187 -2.53 -11.60 10.56
N LEU A 188 -3.04 -11.93 9.36
CA LEU A 188 -4.17 -12.84 9.18
C LEU A 188 -3.82 -14.28 9.60
N GLU A 189 -2.61 -14.75 9.26
CA GLU A 189 -2.17 -16.12 9.58
C GLU A 189 -1.89 -16.30 11.07
N SER A 190 -1.27 -15.31 11.71
CA SER A 190 -0.95 -15.37 13.15
C SER A 190 -2.17 -15.10 14.04
N GLY A 191 -3.07 -14.19 13.62
CA GLY A 191 -4.19 -13.73 14.44
C GLY A 191 -3.79 -13.01 15.73
N ALA A 192 -2.52 -12.59 15.85
CA ALA A 192 -1.94 -12.09 17.10
C ALA A 192 -2.33 -10.62 17.36
N GLY A 193 -3.30 -10.39 18.23
CA GLY A 193 -3.85 -9.05 18.51
C GLY A 193 -5.10 -8.73 17.70
N SER A 194 -5.71 -9.71 17.05
CA SER A 194 -6.97 -9.57 16.31
C SER A 194 -8.11 -9.09 17.21
N ASP A 195 -8.92 -8.14 16.73
CA ASP A 195 -10.10 -7.61 17.41
C ASP A 195 -11.42 -8.14 16.82
N LEU A 196 -11.36 -8.95 15.76
CA LEU A 196 -12.52 -9.49 15.04
C LEU A 196 -12.33 -10.98 14.71
N THR A 197 -13.36 -11.80 14.91
CA THR A 197 -13.34 -13.22 14.53
C THR A 197 -14.41 -13.51 13.47
N THR A 198 -14.02 -14.08 12.33
CA THR A 198 -14.96 -14.56 11.32
C THR A 198 -15.17 -16.06 11.47
N ILE A 199 -16.40 -16.50 11.69
CA ILE A 199 -16.80 -17.89 11.88
C ILE A 199 -17.44 -18.38 10.59
N CYS A 200 -17.05 -19.53 10.07
CA CYS A 200 -17.70 -20.15 8.91
C CYS A 200 -17.79 -21.66 9.13
N ASN A 201 -18.66 -22.07 10.05
CA ASN A 201 -18.67 -23.42 10.62
C ASN A 201 -17.36 -23.74 11.37
N GLU A 202 -16.68 -24.83 11.02
CA GLU A 202 -15.46 -25.31 11.71
C GLU A 202 -14.20 -24.46 11.50
N PRO A 203 -13.98 -23.77 10.36
CA PRO A 203 -12.93 -22.77 10.30
C PRO A 203 -13.37 -21.43 10.92
N MET A 204 -12.53 -20.95 11.83
CA MET A 204 -12.58 -19.61 12.40
C MET A 204 -11.32 -18.85 12.00
N TRP A 205 -11.48 -17.60 11.56
CA TRP A 205 -10.37 -16.73 11.20
C TRP A 205 -10.31 -15.52 12.12
N LYS A 206 -9.13 -15.29 12.70
CA LYS A 206 -8.82 -14.09 13.46
C LYS A 206 -8.42 -12.98 12.49
N SER A 207 -9.05 -11.82 12.61
CA SER A 207 -8.92 -10.72 11.67
C SER A 207 -8.99 -9.36 12.38
N TYR A 208 -8.72 -8.31 11.63
CA TYR A 208 -8.70 -6.94 12.12
C TYR A 208 -9.85 -6.14 11.54
N THR A 209 -10.62 -5.50 12.41
CA THR A 209 -11.78 -4.66 12.03
C THR A 209 -11.37 -3.62 11.00
N PHE A 210 -10.21 -2.98 11.17
CA PHE A 210 -9.73 -1.94 10.26
C PHE A 210 -9.37 -2.44 8.85
N ILE A 211 -9.14 -3.74 8.67
CA ILE A 211 -8.88 -4.35 7.35
C ILE A 211 -10.18 -4.79 6.68
N ILE A 212 -11.13 -5.32 7.47
CA ILE A 212 -12.44 -5.75 6.97
C ILE A 212 -13.36 -4.54 6.70
N TYR A 213 -13.30 -3.53 7.56
CA TYR A 213 -14.08 -2.29 7.50
C TYR A 213 -13.14 -1.07 7.49
N PRO A 214 -12.49 -0.79 6.35
CA PRO A 214 -11.44 0.21 6.28
C PRO A 214 -11.94 1.67 6.36
N ARG A 215 -13.25 1.91 6.33
CA ARG A 215 -13.83 3.27 6.40
C ARG A 215 -14.36 3.60 7.80
N PRO A 216 -13.85 4.67 8.46
CA PRO A 216 -14.30 5.08 9.79
C PRO A 216 -15.80 5.38 9.89
N ASP A 217 -16.39 5.94 8.83
CA ASP A 217 -17.80 6.37 8.80
C ASP A 217 -18.78 5.18 8.87
N ASN A 218 -18.33 3.99 8.47
CA ASN A 218 -19.11 2.76 8.57
C ASN A 218 -19.20 2.24 10.02
N PHE A 219 -18.50 2.85 10.98
CA PHE A 219 -18.55 2.53 12.41
C PHE A 219 -19.25 3.60 13.27
N THR A 220 -20.02 4.48 12.64
CA THR A 220 -20.97 5.35 13.35
C THR A 220 -21.99 4.52 14.14
N GLU A 221 -22.55 5.10 15.21
CA GLU A 221 -23.52 4.46 16.11
C GLU A 221 -24.75 3.89 15.36
N ALA A 222 -25.06 4.45 14.18
CA ALA A 222 -26.08 3.98 13.25
C ALA A 222 -25.76 2.63 12.58
N ASN A 223 -24.49 2.29 12.37
CA ASN A 223 -24.07 0.99 11.82
C ASN A 223 -23.81 -0.06 12.91
N ARG A 224 -23.42 0.34 14.14
CA ARG A 224 -23.36 -0.57 15.30
C ARG A 224 -24.71 -1.25 15.56
N SER A 225 -25.82 -0.54 15.37
CA SER A 225 -27.16 -1.10 15.57
C SER A 225 -27.67 -1.98 14.43
N ARG A 226 -27.05 -1.93 13.24
CA ARG A 226 -27.43 -2.74 12.06
C ARG A 226 -26.73 -4.10 11.97
N LEU A 227 -25.55 -4.23 12.56
CA LEU A 227 -24.85 -5.51 12.71
C LEU A 227 -25.14 -6.05 14.11
N ALA A 228 -25.93 -7.13 14.21
CA ALA A 228 -26.09 -7.88 15.47
C ALA A 228 -24.73 -8.39 16.03
N GLU A 229 -23.72 -8.38 15.17
CA GLU A 229 -22.32 -8.79 15.34
C GLU A 229 -21.39 -7.70 15.92
N SER A 230 -21.85 -6.44 15.98
CA SER A 230 -21.01 -5.31 16.42
C SER A 230 -20.62 -5.36 17.91
N ASN A 231 -21.44 -6.02 18.73
CA ASN A 231 -21.19 -6.20 20.17
C ASN A 231 -20.42 -7.49 20.48
N THR A 232 -20.47 -8.50 19.60
CA THR A 232 -19.85 -9.81 19.82
C THR A 232 -18.43 -9.90 19.28
N ARG A 233 -18.00 -8.94 18.44
CA ARG A 233 -16.72 -8.98 17.71
C ARG A 233 -16.58 -10.26 16.87
N GLN A 234 -17.70 -10.78 16.40
CA GLN A 234 -17.79 -12.03 15.65
C GLN A 234 -18.67 -11.84 14.42
N ILE A 235 -18.17 -12.19 13.23
CA ILE A 235 -18.96 -12.26 12.00
C ILE A 235 -19.30 -13.72 11.75
N ASP A 236 -20.58 -14.05 11.66
CA ASP A 236 -21.04 -15.42 11.36
C ASP A 236 -21.36 -15.59 9.87
N LEU A 237 -20.41 -16.20 9.17
CA LEU A 237 -20.51 -16.60 7.75
C LEU A 237 -20.74 -18.11 7.60
N SER A 238 -21.34 -18.77 8.60
CA SER A 238 -21.59 -20.24 8.55
C SER A 238 -22.52 -20.67 7.43
N ALA A 239 -23.32 -19.74 6.89
CA ALA A 239 -24.15 -19.96 5.70
C ALA A 239 -23.37 -19.92 4.36
N GLU A 240 -22.11 -19.47 4.37
CA GLU A 240 -21.28 -19.31 3.18
C GLU A 240 -20.29 -20.48 3.02
N ALA A 241 -19.70 -20.64 1.84
CA ALA A 241 -18.71 -21.70 1.60
C ALA A 241 -17.33 -21.32 2.19
N PRO A 242 -16.73 -22.13 3.09
CA PRO A 242 -15.49 -21.78 3.78
C PRO A 242 -14.31 -21.40 2.86
N ARG A 243 -14.18 -22.11 1.73
CA ARG A 243 -13.12 -21.81 0.73
C ARG A 243 -13.28 -20.41 0.11
N LEU A 244 -14.51 -19.97 -0.11
CA LEU A 244 -14.81 -18.65 -0.67
C LEU A 244 -14.64 -17.56 0.39
N THR A 245 -15.03 -17.84 1.63
CA THR A 245 -14.79 -16.96 2.78
C THR A 245 -13.30 -16.73 3.02
N LEU A 246 -12.47 -17.78 2.97
CA LEU A 246 -11.02 -17.63 3.10
C LEU A 246 -10.41 -16.84 1.94
N LYS A 247 -10.81 -17.14 0.69
CA LYS A 247 -10.43 -16.32 -0.48
C LYS A 247 -10.90 -14.87 -0.30
N MET A 248 -12.01 -14.68 0.40
CA MET A 248 -12.52 -13.36 0.70
C MET A 248 -11.65 -12.58 1.65
N ILE A 249 -11.38 -13.16 2.80
CA ILE A 249 -10.57 -12.54 3.84
C ILE A 249 -9.15 -12.32 3.31
N ARG A 250 -8.52 -13.32 2.68
CA ARG A 250 -7.15 -13.16 2.12
C ARG A 250 -7.03 -12.00 1.15
N PHE A 251 -8.03 -11.81 0.28
CA PHE A 251 -8.02 -10.69 -0.64
C PHE A 251 -8.03 -9.33 0.07
N LEU A 252 -8.75 -9.18 1.20
CA LEU A 252 -8.77 -7.93 1.95
C LEU A 252 -7.40 -7.58 2.55
N TYR A 253 -6.57 -8.59 2.84
CA TYR A 253 -5.22 -8.42 3.38
C TYR A 253 -4.15 -8.26 2.31
N THR A 254 -4.26 -9.01 1.21
CA THR A 254 -3.19 -9.09 0.20
C THR A 254 -3.48 -8.26 -1.04
N LEU A 255 -4.74 -7.88 -1.28
CA LEU A 255 -5.23 -7.16 -2.46
C LEU A 255 -4.79 -7.78 -3.81
N VAL A 256 -4.34 -9.04 -3.79
CA VAL A 256 -3.87 -9.74 -4.99
C VAL A 256 -5.06 -10.03 -5.89
N THR A 257 -5.03 -9.47 -7.09
CA THR A 257 -5.97 -9.76 -8.18
C THR A 257 -5.20 -10.22 -9.42
N GLU A 258 -5.89 -10.91 -10.33
CA GLU A 258 -5.33 -11.32 -11.63
C GLU A 258 -4.99 -10.15 -12.59
N SER A 259 -5.33 -8.89 -12.25
CA SER A 259 -5.16 -7.72 -13.14
C SER A 259 -4.31 -6.62 -12.51
N LEU A 260 -3.35 -6.08 -13.28
CA LEU A 260 -2.44 -5.02 -12.83
C LEU A 260 -3.16 -3.69 -12.53
N SER A 261 -4.12 -3.27 -13.37
CA SER A 261 -4.84 -2.01 -13.17
C SER A 261 -5.81 -2.06 -11.98
N GLU A 262 -6.38 -3.24 -11.71
CA GLU A 262 -7.23 -3.47 -10.54
C GLU A 262 -6.41 -3.46 -9.25
N SER A 263 -5.19 -4.02 -9.29
CA SER A 263 -4.25 -3.98 -8.17
C SER A 263 -3.83 -2.55 -7.81
N GLN A 264 -3.67 -1.66 -8.79
CA GLN A 264 -3.31 -0.25 -8.56
C GLN A 264 -4.45 0.55 -7.90
N ASN A 265 -5.69 0.38 -8.38
CA ASN A 265 -6.85 1.04 -7.77
C ASN A 265 -7.10 0.53 -6.33
N ALA A 266 -6.95 -0.77 -6.11
CA ALA A 266 -7.06 -1.37 -4.78
C ALA A 266 -5.98 -0.85 -3.82
N LYS A 267 -4.73 -0.69 -4.30
CA LYS A 267 -3.65 -0.06 -3.54
C LYS A 267 -4.03 1.36 -3.08
N ALA A 268 -4.50 2.19 -4.01
CA ALA A 268 -4.86 3.57 -3.70
C ALA A 268 -6.01 3.68 -2.69
N GLU A 269 -7.06 2.84 -2.84
CA GLU A 269 -8.20 2.85 -1.91
C GLU A 269 -7.80 2.39 -0.49
N GLN A 270 -6.94 1.37 -0.38
CA GLN A 270 -6.44 0.91 0.93
C GLN A 270 -5.53 1.96 1.57
N ALA A 271 -4.60 2.56 0.82
CA ALA A 271 -3.74 3.63 1.33
C ALA A 271 -4.56 4.82 1.85
N GLN A 272 -5.60 5.24 1.10
CA GLN A 272 -6.50 6.31 1.54
C GLN A 272 -7.25 5.93 2.82
N SER A 273 -7.72 4.69 2.91
CA SER A 273 -8.48 4.24 4.08
C SER A 273 -7.61 4.14 5.34
N LEU A 274 -6.37 3.64 5.21
CA LEU A 274 -5.42 3.59 6.32
C LEU A 274 -4.98 4.98 6.76
N LYS A 275 -4.87 5.92 5.82
CA LYS A 275 -4.64 7.33 6.15
C LYS A 275 -5.79 7.91 6.98
N LEU A 276 -7.04 7.70 6.57
CA LEU A 276 -8.21 8.14 7.35
C LEU A 276 -8.26 7.50 8.74
N LEU A 277 -7.87 6.22 8.84
CA LEU A 277 -7.76 5.51 10.11
C LEU A 277 -6.74 6.18 11.04
N LEU A 278 -5.54 6.48 10.54
CA LEU A 278 -4.49 7.20 11.26
C LEU A 278 -4.97 8.60 11.70
N ASP A 279 -5.54 9.37 10.79
CA ASP A 279 -6.00 10.74 11.05
C ASP A 279 -7.12 10.78 12.10
N SER A 280 -8.01 9.76 12.10
CA SER A 280 -9.12 9.69 13.05
C SER A 280 -8.72 9.21 14.45
N GLY A 281 -7.65 8.41 14.57
CA GLY A 281 -7.26 7.74 15.82
C GLY A 281 -8.29 6.74 16.37
N ASN A 282 -9.38 6.45 15.64
CA ASN A 282 -10.44 5.58 16.10
C ASN A 282 -9.94 4.14 16.29
N ALA A 283 -10.22 3.56 17.45
CA ALA A 283 -9.76 2.22 17.84
C ALA A 283 -8.22 2.07 17.93
N SER A 284 -7.50 3.19 18.08
CA SER A 284 -6.08 3.16 18.45
C SER A 284 -5.88 2.54 19.83
N ASP A 285 -4.82 1.75 19.95
CA ASP A 285 -4.46 1.00 21.16
C ASP A 285 -3.00 1.26 21.59
N LEU A 286 -2.29 2.15 20.89
CA LEU A 286 -0.93 2.57 21.18
C LEU A 286 -0.79 4.09 21.02
N THR A 287 -0.14 4.70 22.00
CA THR A 287 0.18 6.12 22.00
C THR A 287 1.69 6.31 21.87
N ILE A 288 2.11 7.11 20.89
CA ILE A 288 3.51 7.53 20.72
C ILE A 288 3.58 9.01 21.07
N THR A 289 4.45 9.37 22.01
CA THR A 289 4.72 10.78 22.34
C THR A 289 6.14 11.16 21.96
N CYS A 290 6.28 12.21 21.15
CA CYS A 290 7.52 12.79 20.69
C CYS A 290 7.45 14.29 20.99
N ASP A 291 8.28 14.78 21.91
CA ASP A 291 8.15 16.13 22.48
C ASP A 291 6.71 16.43 22.97
N GLU A 292 6.11 17.52 22.48
CA GLU A 292 4.74 17.94 22.78
C GLU A 292 3.69 17.26 21.87
N ARG A 293 4.13 16.47 20.88
CA ARG A 293 3.23 15.82 19.91
C ARG A 293 2.87 14.42 20.36
N THR A 294 1.57 14.12 20.30
CA THR A 294 1.01 12.80 20.63
C THR A 294 0.37 12.20 19.38
N PHE A 295 0.73 10.96 19.08
CA PHE A 295 0.23 10.21 17.95
C PHE A 295 -0.54 8.98 18.43
N HIS A 296 -1.79 8.86 17.99
CA HIS A 296 -2.65 7.72 18.28
C HIS A 296 -2.56 6.72 17.13
N VAL A 297 -1.97 5.55 17.39
CA VAL A 297 -1.64 4.56 16.37
C VAL A 297 -2.16 3.16 16.74
N HIS A 298 -2.15 2.26 15.75
CA HIS A 298 -2.62 0.88 15.91
C HIS A 298 -1.41 -0.05 16.03
N SER A 299 -1.27 -0.68 17.19
CA SER A 299 -0.21 -1.62 17.52
C SER A 299 -0.03 -2.72 16.48
N PRO A 300 -1.10 -3.37 15.95
CA PRO A 300 -0.93 -4.41 14.93
C PRO A 300 -0.24 -3.88 13.66
N ILE A 301 -0.60 -2.67 13.22
CA ILE A 301 0.02 -2.05 12.04
C ILE A 301 1.49 -1.74 12.34
N MET A 302 1.79 -1.08 13.46
CA MET A 302 3.16 -0.73 13.86
C MET A 302 4.05 -1.97 14.03
N CYS A 303 3.60 -2.97 14.81
CA CYS A 303 4.37 -4.18 15.11
C CYS A 303 4.59 -5.05 13.87
N SER A 304 3.64 -5.08 12.93
CA SER A 304 3.82 -5.88 11.70
C SER A 304 4.85 -5.31 10.74
N ARG A 305 5.27 -4.05 10.94
CA ARG A 305 6.15 -3.30 10.03
C ARG A 305 7.42 -2.77 10.69
N SER A 306 7.57 -2.95 11.99
CA SER A 306 8.72 -2.49 12.77
C SER A 306 9.10 -3.52 13.81
N ASP A 307 10.34 -4.00 13.70
CA ASP A 307 10.91 -4.92 14.69
C ASP A 307 10.99 -4.28 16.08
N TYR A 308 11.27 -2.98 16.15
CA TYR A 308 11.29 -2.22 17.41
C TYR A 308 9.94 -2.30 18.13
N PHE A 309 8.84 -1.97 17.45
CA PHE A 309 7.50 -1.97 18.07
C PHE A 309 7.03 -3.40 18.40
N ALA A 310 7.37 -4.38 17.56
CA ALA A 310 7.11 -5.79 17.85
C ALA A 310 7.83 -6.25 19.13
N ILE A 311 9.12 -5.95 19.25
CA ILE A 311 9.93 -6.27 20.42
C ILE A 311 9.44 -5.51 21.65
N HIS A 312 9.11 -4.22 21.53
CA HIS A 312 8.59 -3.41 22.64
C HIS A 312 7.32 -4.03 23.23
N ARG A 313 6.37 -4.41 22.37
CA ARG A 313 5.14 -5.07 22.77
C ARG A 313 5.42 -6.42 23.46
N ASP A 314 6.31 -7.23 22.92
CA ASP A 314 6.67 -8.51 23.54
C ASP A 314 7.46 -8.32 24.84
N ALA A 315 8.33 -7.33 24.93
CA ALA A 315 9.13 -7.04 26.11
C ALA A 315 8.26 -6.58 27.28
N SER A 316 7.17 -5.85 27.02
CA SER A 316 6.19 -5.50 28.06
C SER A 316 5.57 -6.73 28.75
N THR A 317 5.42 -7.84 28.03
CA THR A 317 4.93 -9.11 28.62
C THR A 317 6.00 -9.79 29.48
N ARG A 318 7.28 -9.56 29.19
CA ARG A 318 8.42 -10.11 29.95
C ARG A 318 8.84 -9.20 31.12
N PHE A 319 8.57 -7.90 31.00
CA PHE A 319 8.93 -6.86 31.95
C PHE A 319 7.73 -5.91 32.17
N PRO A 320 6.78 -6.29 33.05
CA PRO A 320 5.47 -5.63 33.20
C PRO A 320 5.49 -4.19 33.74
N ALA A 321 6.68 -3.66 34.04
CA ALA A 321 6.84 -2.30 34.54
C ALA A 321 6.80 -1.23 33.42
N SER A 322 6.92 -1.65 32.15
CA SER A 322 6.74 -0.75 31.00
C SER A 322 5.26 -0.66 30.65
N ASP A 323 4.76 0.54 30.35
CA ASP A 323 3.43 0.70 29.76
C ASP A 323 3.46 0.15 28.32
N PRO A 324 2.76 -0.97 28.02
CA PRO A 324 2.75 -1.55 26.67
C PRO A 324 2.05 -0.67 25.63
N HIS A 325 1.23 0.28 26.09
CA HIS A 325 0.39 1.14 25.26
C HIS A 325 0.94 2.55 25.12
N HIS A 326 2.12 2.84 25.66
CA HIS A 326 2.76 4.15 25.58
C HIS A 326 4.26 4.07 25.27
N VAL A 327 4.65 4.51 24.08
CA VAL A 327 6.05 4.70 23.67
C VAL A 327 6.43 6.17 23.73
N ARG A 328 7.56 6.50 24.35
CA ARG A 328 8.10 7.86 24.45
C ARG A 328 9.39 7.98 23.64
N LEU A 329 9.45 8.96 22.74
CA LEU A 329 10.57 9.22 21.85
C LEU A 329 11.06 10.68 22.01
N PRO A 330 11.66 11.05 23.16
CA PRO A 330 12.04 12.45 23.44
C PRO A 330 13.29 12.93 22.68
N ASP A 331 14.09 12.01 22.14
CA ASP A 331 15.35 12.34 21.44
C ASP A 331 15.16 12.43 19.90
N GLU A 332 13.90 12.33 19.45
CA GLU A 332 13.55 12.29 18.03
C GLU A 332 12.83 13.57 17.59
N ASP A 333 12.93 13.87 16.30
CA ASP A 333 12.19 14.98 15.71
C ASP A 333 10.75 14.55 15.42
N ALA A 334 9.79 15.25 16.03
CA ALA A 334 8.38 14.92 15.89
C ALA A 334 7.84 15.05 14.45
N PHE A 335 8.45 15.87 13.59
CA PHE A 335 8.17 15.91 12.14
C PHE A 335 8.58 14.60 11.47
N LEU A 336 9.79 14.09 11.77
CA LEU A 336 10.27 12.84 11.19
C LEU A 336 9.47 11.63 11.69
N ILE A 337 9.09 11.63 12.98
CA ILE A 337 8.23 10.59 13.55
C ILE A 337 6.86 10.59 12.88
N GLU A 338 6.26 11.75 12.64
CA GLU A 338 5.00 11.84 11.88
C GLU A 338 5.13 11.24 10.48
N LYS A 339 6.20 11.57 9.74
CA LYS A 339 6.45 11.01 8.40
C LYS A 339 6.68 9.51 8.45
N MET A 340 7.42 9.01 9.44
CA MET A 340 7.64 7.57 9.65
C MET A 340 6.33 6.85 9.93
N ILE A 341 5.49 7.37 10.83
CA ILE A 341 4.17 6.80 11.13
C ILE A 341 3.30 6.81 9.87
N GLY A 342 3.25 7.91 9.13
CA GLY A 342 2.56 7.99 7.84
C GLY A 342 3.01 6.89 6.88
N PHE A 343 4.33 6.72 6.71
CA PHE A 343 4.90 5.66 5.88
C PHE A 343 4.52 4.25 6.35
N VAL A 344 4.47 4.01 7.66
CA VAL A 344 4.04 2.72 8.20
C VAL A 344 2.61 2.41 7.77
N TYR A 345 1.73 3.40 7.61
CA TYR A 345 0.35 3.20 7.19
C TYR A 345 0.15 3.14 5.68
N THR A 346 0.93 3.87 4.89
CA THR A 346 0.65 4.03 3.45
C THR A 346 1.76 3.49 2.54
N SER A 347 2.92 3.13 3.10
CA SER A 347 4.17 2.85 2.38
C SER A 347 4.69 4.03 1.54
N GLU A 348 4.21 5.25 1.81
CA GLU A 348 4.55 6.45 1.06
C GLU A 348 4.79 7.61 2.03
N TYR A 349 5.86 8.38 1.79
CA TYR A 349 6.09 9.67 2.44
C TYR A 349 6.60 10.66 1.40
N SER A 350 6.29 11.94 1.60
CA SER A 350 6.70 13.01 0.71
C SER A 350 7.24 14.20 1.48
N VAL A 351 8.19 14.87 0.84
CA VAL A 351 8.87 16.07 1.32
C VAL A 351 8.93 17.06 0.16
N SER A 352 8.77 18.34 0.45
CA SER A 352 8.84 19.39 -0.58
C SER A 352 10.28 19.53 -1.07
N ALA A 353 10.53 19.25 -2.35
CA ALA A 353 11.88 19.24 -2.93
C ALA A 353 12.53 20.62 -3.04
N ASP A 354 11.74 21.69 -3.06
CA ASP A 354 12.21 23.06 -3.07
C ASP A 354 11.58 23.78 -1.88
N GLY A 355 12.41 24.30 -0.95
CA GLY A 355 11.99 25.20 0.13
C GLY A 355 11.47 26.57 -0.37
N THR A 356 10.69 26.60 -1.46
CA THR A 356 10.20 27.80 -2.17
C THR A 356 8.68 27.94 -2.16
N THR A 357 7.91 27.00 -1.59
CA THR A 357 6.52 27.30 -1.23
C THR A 357 6.56 28.23 -0.03
N GLY A 358 6.19 29.50 -0.21
CA GLY A 358 6.19 30.56 0.80
C GLY A 358 5.22 30.34 1.97
N ALA A 359 5.38 29.23 2.68
CA ALA A 359 4.73 28.90 3.93
C ALA A 359 5.83 28.48 4.93
N SER A 360 6.18 29.42 5.81
CA SER A 360 7.05 29.24 7.00
C SER A 360 8.53 28.91 6.77
N GLU A 361 9.41 29.66 7.44
CA GLU A 361 10.88 29.54 7.45
C GLU A 361 11.41 28.27 8.17
N ALA A 362 10.66 27.17 8.25
CA ALA A 362 10.97 26.04 9.14
C ALA A 362 10.71 24.63 8.58
N GLU A 363 10.48 24.45 7.28
CA GLU A 363 10.38 23.10 6.71
C GLU A 363 11.78 22.50 6.48
N PRO A 364 12.09 21.29 7.00
CA PRO A 364 13.38 20.65 6.85
C PRO A 364 13.75 20.40 5.38
N LEU A 365 15.03 20.52 5.07
CA LEU A 365 15.53 20.38 3.70
C LEU A 365 15.43 18.90 3.23
N ALA A 366 15.06 18.68 1.97
CA ALA A 366 14.57 17.37 1.51
C ALA A 366 15.61 16.23 1.60
N LEU A 367 16.89 16.49 1.36
CA LEU A 367 17.92 15.46 1.35
C LEU A 367 18.26 14.96 2.75
N SER A 368 18.40 15.87 3.72
CA SER A 368 18.59 15.52 5.14
C SER A 368 17.37 14.81 5.72
N VAL A 369 16.15 15.11 5.25
CA VAL A 369 14.96 14.32 5.60
C VAL A 369 15.08 12.89 5.08
N HIS A 370 15.44 12.67 3.81
CA HIS A 370 15.64 11.31 3.29
C HIS A 370 16.74 10.55 4.05
N ALA A 371 17.85 11.22 4.38
CA ALA A 371 18.89 10.63 5.24
C ALA A 371 18.37 10.27 6.64
N SER A 372 17.53 11.11 7.23
CA SER A 372 16.96 10.88 8.56
C SER A 372 15.94 9.75 8.55
N MET A 373 15.07 9.71 7.54
CA MET A 373 14.11 8.61 7.32
C MET A 373 14.82 7.28 7.09
N TYR A 374 15.99 7.30 6.42
CA TYR A 374 16.85 6.12 6.29
C TYR A 374 17.37 5.64 7.65
N GLY A 375 17.88 6.55 8.47
CA GLY A 375 18.33 6.27 9.84
C GLY A 375 17.20 5.76 10.75
N LEU A 376 16.00 6.34 10.65
CA LEU A 376 14.81 5.84 11.35
C LEU A 376 14.43 4.44 10.87
N GLY A 377 14.49 4.18 9.56
CA GLY A 377 14.25 2.85 8.99
C GLY A 377 15.22 1.80 9.54
N GLU A 378 16.48 2.16 9.74
CA GLU A 378 17.47 1.30 10.41
C GLU A 378 17.16 1.11 11.90
N PHE A 379 16.98 2.20 12.65
CA PHE A 379 16.82 2.15 14.10
C PHE A 379 15.54 1.44 14.54
N TYR A 380 14.41 1.72 13.86
CA TYR A 380 13.11 1.12 14.16
C TYR A 380 12.87 -0.20 13.43
N GLY A 381 13.83 -0.69 12.64
CA GLY A 381 13.71 -1.96 11.90
C GLY A 381 12.62 -1.93 10.83
N ILE A 382 12.44 -0.81 10.12
CA ILE A 382 11.48 -0.63 9.03
C ILE A 382 12.24 -0.71 7.70
N ARG A 383 12.50 -1.93 7.23
CA ARG A 383 13.35 -2.20 6.06
C ARG A 383 12.89 -1.49 4.79
N SER A 384 11.58 -1.52 4.50
CA SER A 384 11.01 -0.84 3.34
C SER A 384 11.17 0.68 3.40
N LEU A 385 11.15 1.30 4.59
CA LEU A 385 11.42 2.73 4.74
C LEU A 385 12.87 3.04 4.40
N LYS A 386 13.81 2.25 4.94
CA LYS A 386 15.24 2.34 4.63
C LYS A 386 15.50 2.24 3.13
N TRP A 387 14.81 1.31 2.44
CA TRP A 387 14.91 1.16 0.98
C TRP A 387 14.41 2.40 0.22
N VAL A 388 13.17 2.83 0.47
CA VAL A 388 12.56 3.98 -0.22
C VAL A 388 13.34 5.27 0.03
N ALA A 389 13.77 5.50 1.27
CA ALA A 389 14.58 6.66 1.62
C ALA A 389 15.93 6.69 0.88
N ALA A 390 16.56 5.53 0.67
CA ALA A 390 17.80 5.47 -0.11
C ALA A 390 17.59 5.77 -1.60
N GLY A 391 16.48 5.29 -2.16
CA GLY A 391 16.11 5.59 -3.54
C GLY A 391 15.92 7.08 -3.78
N GLN A 392 15.05 7.68 -2.97
CA GLN A 392 14.76 9.12 -3.02
C GLN A 392 16.02 9.98 -2.76
N PHE A 393 16.87 9.57 -1.81
CA PHE A 393 18.16 10.23 -1.56
C PHE A 393 19.05 10.23 -2.81
N LYS A 394 19.24 9.06 -3.43
CA LYS A 394 20.11 8.90 -4.61
C LYS A 394 19.56 9.65 -5.82
N GLU A 395 18.24 9.62 -6.02
CA GLU A 395 17.57 10.37 -7.08
C GLU A 395 17.78 11.88 -6.89
N LEU A 396 17.60 12.38 -5.67
CA LEU A 396 17.75 13.80 -5.36
C LEU A 396 19.21 14.27 -5.54
N VAL A 397 20.19 13.51 -5.06
CA VAL A 397 21.62 13.78 -5.28
C VAL A 397 21.95 13.83 -6.78
N ALA A 398 21.45 12.84 -7.55
CA ALA A 398 21.66 12.78 -9.00
C ALA A 398 20.99 13.96 -9.74
N LEU A 399 19.82 14.38 -9.28
CA LEU A 399 19.08 15.51 -9.82
C LEU A 399 19.81 16.82 -9.54
N TRP A 400 20.31 17.05 -8.33
CA TRP A 400 21.06 18.26 -7.99
C TRP A 400 22.40 18.36 -8.73
N HIS A 401 22.98 17.23 -9.11
CA HIS A 401 24.23 17.19 -9.86
C HIS A 401 24.06 17.68 -11.33
N LYS A 402 22.86 17.64 -11.91
CA LYS A 402 22.56 18.17 -13.27
C LYS A 402 21.79 19.49 -13.17
N PRO A 403 22.13 20.61 -13.85
CA PRO A 403 23.12 20.84 -14.92
C PRO A 403 24.38 21.66 -14.49
N TYR A 404 24.57 21.96 -13.21
CA TYR A 404 25.55 22.98 -12.77
C TYR A 404 26.91 22.43 -12.29
N GLY A 405 27.04 21.12 -12.06
CA GLY A 405 28.28 20.49 -11.57
C GLY A 405 28.62 20.75 -10.10
N ALA A 406 27.86 21.59 -9.39
CA ALA A 406 27.92 21.81 -7.94
C ALA A 406 26.52 22.17 -7.40
N PHE A 407 26.27 21.87 -6.12
CA PHE A 407 24.97 22.14 -5.51
C PHE A 407 24.75 23.65 -5.24
N PRO A 408 23.58 24.21 -5.60
CA PRO A 408 23.19 25.58 -5.23
C PRO A 408 23.15 25.78 -3.71
N GLY A 409 23.39 27.00 -3.22
CA GLY A 409 23.57 27.33 -1.80
C GLY A 409 22.72 26.52 -0.78
N PRO A 410 21.38 26.63 -0.77
CA PRO A 410 20.54 25.89 0.18
C PRO A 410 20.66 24.35 0.07
N ARG A 411 20.92 23.83 -1.14
CA ARG A 411 21.10 22.39 -1.40
C ARG A 411 22.48 21.90 -0.96
N LEU A 412 23.49 22.78 -1.01
CA LEU A 412 24.81 22.48 -0.48
C LEU A 412 24.79 22.34 1.04
N LEU A 413 24.07 23.22 1.73
CA LEU A 413 23.86 23.13 3.18
C LEU A 413 23.10 21.85 3.55
N ASP A 414 22.03 21.53 2.83
CA ASP A 414 21.27 20.27 3.03
C ASP A 414 22.16 19.04 2.83
N PHE A 415 23.03 19.06 1.82
CA PHE A 415 24.00 17.99 1.60
C PHE A 415 24.93 17.81 2.80
N VAL A 416 25.48 18.88 3.37
CA VAL A 416 26.32 18.81 4.58
C VAL A 416 25.55 18.25 5.78
N GLN A 417 24.31 18.70 6.00
CA GLN A 417 23.44 18.17 7.06
C GLN A 417 23.13 16.69 6.86
N ALA A 418 22.86 16.27 5.62
CA ALA A 418 22.64 14.89 5.28
C ALA A 418 23.87 14.00 5.54
N ILE A 419 25.09 14.50 5.28
CA ILE A 419 26.33 13.78 5.64
C ILE A 419 26.37 13.53 7.15
N LYS A 420 26.11 14.57 7.96
CA LYS A 420 26.09 14.46 9.42
C LYS A 420 25.11 13.37 9.86
N VAL A 421 23.89 13.40 9.34
CA VAL A 421 22.86 12.41 9.65
C VAL A 421 23.28 11.00 9.27
N VAL A 422 23.79 10.78 8.04
CA VAL A 422 24.20 9.44 7.60
C VAL A 422 25.29 8.87 8.50
N TYR A 423 26.31 9.65 8.84
CA TYR A 423 27.42 9.13 9.64
C TYR A 423 27.08 8.95 11.13
N THR A 424 26.05 9.63 11.64
CA THR A 424 25.66 9.56 13.06
C THR A 424 24.47 8.62 13.32
N ARG A 425 23.60 8.40 12.34
CA ARG A 425 22.37 7.61 12.47
C ARG A 425 22.38 6.28 11.70
N THR A 426 23.53 5.87 11.16
CA THR A 426 23.68 4.56 10.49
C THR A 426 24.95 3.83 10.94
N PRO A 427 24.96 2.49 10.94
CA PRO A 427 26.16 1.69 11.20
C PRO A 427 27.35 2.08 10.33
N GLN A 428 28.56 1.87 10.84
CA GLN A 428 29.79 2.27 10.15
C GLN A 428 30.01 1.52 8.83
N ASP A 429 29.52 0.29 8.74
CA ASP A 429 29.57 -0.58 7.57
C ASP A 429 28.43 -0.33 6.57
N ASP A 430 27.50 0.59 6.87
CA ASP A 430 26.43 0.93 5.95
C ASP A 430 26.93 1.82 4.81
N ARG A 431 27.17 1.20 3.65
CA ARG A 431 27.70 1.86 2.46
C ARG A 431 26.64 2.50 1.56
N VAL A 432 25.35 2.23 1.79
CA VAL A 432 24.28 2.52 0.81
C VAL A 432 24.14 4.03 0.54
N LEU A 433 24.26 4.85 1.60
CA LEU A 433 24.24 6.31 1.50
C LEU A 433 25.63 6.94 1.58
N ARG A 434 26.58 6.29 2.27
CA ARG A 434 27.97 6.78 2.37
C ARG A 434 28.65 6.80 1.00
N ASP A 435 28.52 5.76 0.18
CA ASP A 435 29.17 5.70 -1.14
C ASP A 435 28.70 6.82 -2.10
N PRO A 436 27.38 7.06 -2.28
CA PRO A 436 26.90 8.22 -3.02
C PRO A 436 27.41 9.56 -2.49
N ILE A 437 27.49 9.73 -1.16
CA ILE A 437 28.03 10.94 -0.54
C ILE A 437 29.50 11.12 -0.93
N ILE A 438 30.34 10.12 -0.67
CA ILE A 438 31.79 10.18 -0.91
C ILE A 438 32.08 10.51 -2.37
N ARG A 439 31.32 9.90 -3.29
CA ARG A 439 31.44 10.12 -4.72
C ARG A 439 31.25 11.59 -5.15
N HIS A 440 30.44 12.37 -4.42
CA HIS A 440 30.14 13.77 -4.77
C HIS A 440 30.93 14.79 -3.93
N ILE A 441 31.81 14.32 -3.04
CA ILE A 441 32.70 15.21 -2.28
C ILE A 441 33.63 16.00 -3.21
N PRO A 442 34.33 15.40 -4.20
CA PRO A 442 35.29 16.12 -5.02
C PRO A 442 34.68 17.35 -5.69
N GLU A 443 33.53 17.23 -6.34
CA GLU A 443 32.88 18.33 -7.06
C GLU A 443 32.39 19.46 -6.15
N ASN A 444 31.98 19.13 -4.90
CA ASN A 444 31.38 20.09 -3.98
C ASN A 444 32.36 20.62 -2.92
N LEU A 445 33.54 20.03 -2.76
CA LEU A 445 34.45 20.29 -1.64
C LEU A 445 34.80 21.77 -1.49
N HIS A 446 35.13 22.45 -2.60
CA HIS A 446 35.49 23.87 -2.56
C HIS A 446 34.34 24.73 -1.99
N ALA A 447 33.10 24.47 -2.42
CA ALA A 447 31.96 25.23 -1.94
C ALA A 447 31.63 24.88 -0.48
N MET A 448 31.63 23.58 -0.13
CA MET A 448 31.36 23.13 1.25
C MET A 448 32.38 23.65 2.24
N SER A 449 33.65 23.76 1.86
CA SER A 449 34.72 24.18 2.75
C SER A 449 34.62 25.63 3.25
N GLY A 450 33.77 26.45 2.63
CA GLY A 450 33.42 27.79 3.10
C GLY A 450 32.24 27.83 4.10
N LEU A 451 31.50 26.74 4.25
CA LEU A 451 30.35 26.64 5.17
C LEU A 451 30.82 26.36 6.60
N GLU A 452 30.19 27.00 7.58
CA GLU A 452 30.48 26.77 9.01
C GLU A 452 30.06 25.36 9.43
N GLU A 453 28.91 24.91 8.94
CA GLU A 453 28.32 23.59 9.23
C GLU A 453 29.20 22.45 8.71
N PHE A 454 29.94 22.67 7.61
CA PHE A 454 30.89 21.68 7.12
C PHE A 454 32.10 21.56 8.05
N ARG A 455 32.51 22.67 8.68
CA ARG A 455 33.63 22.68 9.63
C ARG A 455 33.23 21.98 10.92
N GLU A 456 32.01 22.21 11.39
CA GLU A 456 31.42 21.48 12.51
C GLU A 456 31.35 19.99 12.22
N LEU A 457 30.80 19.59 11.06
CA LEU A 457 30.74 18.20 10.62
C LEU A 457 32.11 17.51 10.66
N VAL A 458 33.13 18.16 10.11
CA VAL A 458 34.50 17.62 10.07
C VAL A 458 35.09 17.44 11.48
N ASN A 459 34.76 18.33 12.42
CA ASN A 459 35.24 18.23 13.79
C ASN A 459 34.47 17.19 14.63
N GLU A 460 33.16 17.06 14.39
CA GLU A 460 32.27 16.18 15.15
C GLU A 460 32.27 14.73 14.64
N VAL A 461 32.62 14.50 13.37
CA VAL A 461 32.52 13.18 12.72
C VAL A 461 33.88 12.77 12.12
N PRO A 462 34.81 12.23 12.95
CA PRO A 462 36.13 11.80 12.50
C PRO A 462 36.10 10.70 11.42
N GLU A 463 35.11 9.81 11.46
CA GLU A 463 34.98 8.70 10.50
C GLU A 463 34.74 9.23 9.08
N PHE A 464 33.94 10.30 8.95
CA PHE A 464 33.74 10.99 7.67
C PHE A 464 35.06 11.56 7.16
N MET A 465 35.86 12.15 8.05
CA MET A 465 37.16 12.71 7.68
C MET A 465 38.14 11.67 7.15
N ASP A 466 38.22 10.51 7.80
CA ASP A 466 39.11 9.43 7.35
C ASP A 466 38.66 8.85 6.01
N GLU A 467 37.35 8.75 5.78
CA GLU A 467 36.79 8.20 4.56
C GLU A 467 36.84 9.18 3.37
N ALA A 468 36.34 10.41 3.56
CA ALA A 468 36.25 11.43 2.50
C ALA A 468 37.61 11.98 2.07
N PHE A 469 38.63 11.89 2.91
CA PHE A 469 39.98 12.38 2.62
C PHE A 469 41.05 11.28 2.66
N GLY A 470 40.63 10.01 2.53
CA GLY A 470 41.55 8.89 2.31
C GLY A 470 42.26 8.98 0.96
N ASP A 471 43.40 8.27 0.82
CA ASP A 471 44.27 8.38 -0.36
C ASP A 471 43.56 8.02 -1.69
N GLY A 472 42.55 7.15 -1.65
CA GLY A 472 41.73 6.81 -2.82
C GLY A 472 40.93 8.01 -3.34
N VAL A 473 40.18 8.68 -2.45
CA VAL A 473 39.36 9.85 -2.78
C VAL A 473 40.25 11.05 -3.12
N LEU A 474 41.36 11.24 -2.40
CA LEU A 474 42.35 12.27 -2.74
C LEU A 474 42.93 12.09 -4.15
N GLY A 475 43.11 10.84 -4.60
CA GLY A 475 43.52 10.52 -5.97
C GLY A 475 42.45 10.84 -7.02
N GLU A 476 41.16 10.78 -6.67
CA GLU A 476 40.06 11.26 -7.51
C GLU A 476 39.98 12.78 -7.53
N ILE A 477 40.09 13.42 -6.37
CA ILE A 477 40.15 14.88 -6.25
C ILE A 477 41.31 15.45 -7.09
N ALA A 478 42.48 14.81 -7.04
CA ALA A 478 43.65 15.19 -7.85
C ALA A 478 43.38 15.16 -9.36
N ARG A 479 42.50 14.26 -9.81
CA ARG A 479 42.11 14.08 -11.21
C ARG A 479 40.92 14.96 -11.59
N SER A 480 40.14 15.39 -10.61
CA SER A 480 38.97 16.26 -10.79
C SER A 480 39.38 17.72 -11.05
N ARG A 481 38.49 18.52 -11.63
CA ARG A 481 38.69 19.97 -11.84
C ARG A 481 38.39 20.79 -10.58
N THR A 482 38.83 20.33 -9.40
CA THR A 482 38.65 21.11 -8.16
C THR A 482 39.54 22.34 -8.16
N LYS A 483 39.02 23.43 -7.59
CA LYS A 483 39.80 24.65 -7.33
C LYS A 483 40.86 24.46 -6.22
N LEU A 484 40.72 23.45 -5.37
CA LEU A 484 41.65 23.14 -4.28
C LEU A 484 42.71 22.13 -4.74
N SER A 485 43.97 22.35 -4.36
CA SER A 485 45.05 21.38 -4.57
C SER A 485 45.05 20.31 -3.49
N VAL A 486 45.46 19.07 -3.82
CA VAL A 486 45.60 17.96 -2.85
C VAL A 486 46.49 18.35 -1.67
N ARG A 487 47.54 19.15 -1.92
CA ARG A 487 48.42 19.67 -0.86
C ARG A 487 47.66 20.58 0.11
N ARG A 488 46.80 21.47 -0.39
CA ARG A 488 45.95 22.35 0.44
C ARG A 488 44.96 21.51 1.24
N ILE A 489 44.30 20.53 0.63
CA ILE A 489 43.34 19.64 1.30
C ILE A 489 44.01 18.85 2.44
N ARG A 490 45.20 18.27 2.21
CA ARG A 490 45.96 17.57 3.25
C ARG A 490 46.33 18.47 4.41
N GLU A 491 46.71 19.73 4.15
CA GLU A 491 47.00 20.69 5.22
C GLU A 491 45.72 21.04 6.00
N MET A 492 44.60 21.26 5.32
CA MET A 492 43.30 21.49 5.96
C MET A 492 42.92 20.31 6.88
N CYS A 493 43.04 19.07 6.39
CA CYS A 493 42.78 17.86 7.18
C CYS A 493 43.71 17.75 8.39
N ARG A 494 44.98 18.11 8.23
CA ARG A 494 45.98 18.10 9.32
C ARG A 494 45.63 19.12 10.40
N LEU A 495 45.16 20.30 10.02
CA LEU A 495 44.72 21.33 10.94
C LEU A 495 43.38 20.94 11.61
N ALA A 496 42.46 20.34 10.87
CA ALA A 496 41.19 19.80 11.38
C ALA A 496 41.40 18.82 12.53
N ARG A 497 42.31 17.86 12.36
CA ARG A 497 42.69 16.88 13.40
C ARG A 497 43.30 17.52 14.66
N ARG A 498 43.66 18.80 14.60
CA ARG A 498 44.16 19.59 15.73
C ARG A 498 43.09 20.52 16.32
N GLY A 499 41.84 20.38 15.88
CA GLY A 499 40.71 21.20 16.31
C GLY A 499 40.61 22.57 15.61
N THR A 500 41.34 22.77 14.51
CA THR A 500 41.37 24.07 13.81
C THR A 500 41.13 23.89 12.31
N TRP A 501 39.94 24.17 11.79
CA TRP A 501 39.74 24.23 10.33
C TRP A 501 40.11 25.61 9.79
N PRO A 502 40.99 25.74 8.77
CA PRO A 502 41.42 27.04 8.25
C PRO A 502 40.32 27.72 7.43
N TYR A 503 40.24 29.06 7.50
CA TYR A 503 39.44 29.84 6.55
C TYR A 503 40.08 29.75 5.17
N LEU A 504 39.28 29.41 4.16
CA LEU A 504 39.68 29.56 2.79
C LEU A 504 39.39 31.01 2.39
N ASP A 505 40.42 31.86 2.42
CA ASP A 505 40.36 33.10 1.66
C ASP A 505 40.36 32.75 0.16
N ASP A 506 39.46 33.42 -0.58
CA ASP A 506 39.12 33.23 -2.00
C ASP A 506 40.33 33.19 -2.96
#